data_AF-A0A358L4F5-F1
#
_entry.id   AF-A0A358L4F5-F1
#
_cell.length_a   1.000
_cell.length_b   1.000
_cell.length_c   1.000
_cell.angle_alpha   90.00
_cell.angle_beta   90.00
_cell.angle_gamma   90.00
#
_symmetry.space_group_name_H-M   'P 1'
#
loop_
_entity.id
_entity.type
_entity.pdbx_description
1 polymer ?
#
loop_
_entity_poly.entity_id
_entity_poly.type
_entity_poly.pdbx_seq_one_letter_code
_entity_poly.pdbx_strand_id
1 'polypeptide(L)'
;VGAALIACGVLCQVIQFWVSVRDREQLRDLTGDPWGGRTLEWATSSPPPFYNFAEVPVIHERDAFWEMKEKGEAYKRPAKYEEIHMPKNSGAGIIIGGFSLVFGFAAIWHIWWLVGLSFLGMILTWIIKSFDEDVDYYVPVAEIEKIENQHFDEISKAGLKNVN
;
A
#
# COMPACT_ATOMS: atom_id res chain seq x y z
N VAL A 1 -11.45 -28.56 26.10
CA VAL A 1 -11.31 -29.16 24.74
C VAL A 1 -11.46 -28.12 23.65
N GLY A 2 -12.58 -27.36 23.55
CA GLY A 2 -12.75 -26.31 22.53
C GLY A 2 -11.64 -25.24 22.48
N ALA A 3 -11.22 -24.70 23.64
CA ALA A 3 -10.12 -23.73 23.69
C ALA A 3 -8.78 -24.29 23.18
N ALA A 4 -8.51 -25.58 23.40
CA ALA A 4 -7.30 -26.23 22.90
C ALA A 4 -7.33 -26.37 21.37
N LEU A 5 -8.50 -26.64 20.77
CA LEU A 5 -8.66 -26.66 19.32
C LEU A 5 -8.44 -25.27 18.71
N ILE A 6 -8.95 -24.21 19.35
CA ILE A 6 -8.71 -22.83 18.91
C ILE A 6 -7.21 -22.51 18.99
N ALA A 7 -6.51 -22.90 20.07
CA ALA A 7 -5.08 -22.71 20.20
C ALA A 7 -4.28 -23.42 19.09
N CYS A 8 -4.65 -24.66 18.73
CA CYS A 8 -4.05 -25.34 17.58
C CYS A 8 -4.29 -24.58 16.27
N GLY A 9 -5.49 -24.03 16.06
CA GLY A 9 -5.78 -23.20 14.88
C GLY A 9 -4.90 -21.95 14.80
N VAL A 10 -4.70 -21.25 15.92
CA VAL A 10 -3.79 -20.09 15.99
C VAL A 10 -2.34 -20.50 15.69
N LEU A 11 -1.89 -21.65 16.21
CA LEU A 11 -0.56 -22.17 15.90
C LEU A 11 -0.40 -22.48 14.40
N CYS A 12 -1.40 -23.10 13.78
CA CYS A 12 -1.41 -23.33 12.34
C CYS A 12 -1.31 -22.02 11.55
N GLN A 13 -2.01 -20.96 11.98
CA GLN A 13 -1.95 -19.65 11.33
C GLN A 13 -0.54 -19.03 11.41
N VAL A 14 0.13 -19.15 12.56
CA VAL A 14 1.52 -18.67 12.72
C VAL A 14 2.47 -19.46 11.82
N ILE A 15 2.33 -20.79 11.77
CA ILE A 15 3.13 -21.66 10.90
C ILE A 15 2.92 -21.29 9.43
N GLN A 16 1.66 -21.03 9.02
CA GLN A 16 1.33 -20.61 7.67
C GLN A 16 2.09 -19.32 7.28
N PHE A 17 2.05 -18.28 8.12
CA PHE A 17 2.81 -17.05 7.85
C PHE A 17 4.31 -17.29 7.78
N TRP A 18 4.86 -18.11 8.68
CA TRP A 18 6.29 -18.41 8.69
C TRP A 18 6.75 -19.13 7.42
N VAL A 19 6.04 -20.19 7.00
CA VAL A 19 6.37 -20.93 5.78
C VAL A 19 6.22 -20.03 4.54
N SER A 20 5.15 -19.24 4.47
CA SER A 20 4.92 -18.31 3.34
C SER A 20 6.02 -17.26 3.20
N VAL A 21 6.53 -16.70 4.30
CA VAL A 21 7.64 -15.72 4.26
C VAL A 21 8.96 -16.40 3.90
N ARG A 22 9.20 -17.62 4.41
CA ARG A 22 10.41 -18.40 4.12
C ARG A 22 10.51 -18.76 2.63
N ASP A 23 9.41 -19.21 2.05
CA ASP A 23 9.38 -19.75 0.68
C ASP A 23 8.90 -18.70 -0.35
N ARG A 24 8.85 -17.41 0.05
CA ARG A 24 8.25 -16.32 -0.74
C ARG A 24 8.80 -16.18 -2.15
N GLU A 25 10.11 -16.39 -2.35
CA GLU A 25 10.75 -16.21 -3.66
C GLU A 25 10.31 -17.27 -4.68
N GLN A 26 9.91 -18.45 -4.21
CA GLN A 26 9.42 -19.54 -5.07
C GLN A 26 7.92 -19.40 -5.38
N LEU A 27 7.20 -18.68 -4.53
CA LEU A 27 5.74 -18.52 -4.59
C LEU A 27 5.32 -17.11 -5.04
N ARG A 28 6.22 -16.36 -5.71
CA ARG A 28 5.91 -15.01 -6.17
C ARG A 28 4.92 -15.05 -7.31
N ASP A 29 3.92 -14.18 -7.20
CA ASP A 29 3.13 -13.78 -8.35
C ASP A 29 3.95 -12.79 -9.21
N LEU A 30 3.99 -13.07 -10.52
CA LEU A 30 4.73 -12.27 -11.50
C LEU A 30 3.78 -11.41 -12.36
N THR A 31 2.48 -11.65 -12.32
CA THR A 31 1.51 -11.02 -13.22
C THR A 31 0.76 -9.87 -12.56
N GLY A 32 0.54 -9.90 -11.25
CA GLY A 32 -0.41 -9.01 -10.57
C GLY A 32 -1.78 -9.66 -10.30
N ASP A 33 -2.08 -10.76 -11.00
CA ASP A 33 -3.37 -11.46 -10.96
C ASP A 33 -3.19 -12.97 -10.75
N PRO A 34 -2.91 -13.43 -9.52
CA PRO A 34 -2.73 -14.85 -9.22
C PRO A 34 -4.05 -15.64 -9.18
N TRP A 35 -5.21 -14.97 -9.18
CA TRP A 35 -6.51 -15.62 -8.96
C TRP A 35 -7.51 -15.46 -10.12
N GLY A 36 -7.17 -14.69 -11.16
CA GLY A 36 -8.13 -14.30 -12.17
C GLY A 36 -9.16 -13.30 -11.62
N GLY A 37 -8.71 -12.31 -10.85
CA GLY A 37 -9.54 -11.29 -10.22
C GLY A 37 -10.30 -10.41 -11.24
N ARG A 38 -11.34 -9.73 -10.76
CA ARG A 38 -12.29 -8.97 -11.62
C ARG A 38 -12.14 -7.46 -11.54
N THR A 39 -11.55 -7.00 -10.45
CA THR A 39 -11.47 -5.61 -10.01
C THR A 39 -10.06 -5.04 -10.25
N LEU A 40 -9.91 -3.71 -10.16
CA LEU A 40 -8.71 -3.00 -10.62
C LEU A 40 -7.45 -3.29 -9.80
N GLU A 41 -7.54 -3.79 -8.57
CA GLU A 41 -6.36 -4.15 -7.78
C GLU A 41 -5.52 -5.24 -8.45
N TRP A 42 -6.17 -6.12 -9.23
CA TRP A 42 -5.51 -7.19 -9.98
C TRP A 42 -4.90 -6.72 -11.31
N ALA A 43 -5.11 -5.45 -11.69
CA ALA A 43 -4.49 -4.83 -12.85
C ALA A 43 -3.11 -4.23 -12.52
N THR A 44 -2.74 -4.17 -11.24
CA THR A 44 -1.47 -3.60 -10.78
C THR A 44 -0.39 -4.68 -10.66
N SER A 45 0.89 -4.28 -10.60
CA SER A 45 1.99 -5.22 -10.39
C SER A 45 1.95 -5.89 -9.01
N SER A 46 2.68 -7.00 -8.86
CA SER A 46 2.87 -7.69 -7.57
C SER A 46 4.34 -7.57 -7.10
N PRO A 47 4.67 -6.74 -6.09
CA PRO A 47 3.80 -5.80 -5.36
C PRO A 47 3.43 -4.55 -6.20
N PRO A 48 2.37 -3.83 -5.83
CA PRO A 48 1.95 -2.62 -6.56
C PRO A 48 2.97 -1.50 -6.38
N PRO A 49 3.12 -0.61 -7.37
CA PRO A 49 3.98 0.57 -7.23
C PRO A 49 3.38 1.52 -6.20
N PHE A 50 4.21 2.38 -5.59
CA PHE A 50 3.78 3.29 -4.52
C PHE A 50 2.76 4.35 -4.96
N TYR A 51 2.59 4.56 -6.27
CA TYR A 51 1.57 5.41 -6.89
C TYR A 51 0.32 4.64 -7.34
N ASN A 52 0.25 3.32 -7.12
CA ASN A 52 -0.78 2.38 -7.60
C ASN A 52 -0.88 2.27 -9.12
N PHE A 53 -1.39 3.31 -9.80
CA PHE A 53 -1.57 3.35 -11.25
C PHE A 53 -0.79 4.51 -11.84
N ALA A 54 0.00 4.26 -12.89
CA ALA A 54 0.73 5.31 -13.59
C ALA A 54 -0.20 6.24 -14.40
N GLU A 55 -1.34 5.72 -14.87
CA GLU A 55 -2.42 6.48 -15.50
C GLU A 55 -3.74 6.08 -14.83
N VAL A 56 -4.60 7.05 -14.55
CA VAL A 56 -5.88 6.78 -13.88
C VAL A 56 -6.79 5.97 -14.82
N PRO A 57 -7.21 4.75 -14.44
CA PRO A 57 -8.00 3.91 -15.32
C PRO A 57 -9.39 4.49 -15.56
N VAL A 58 -9.84 4.50 -16.81
CA VAL A 58 -11.20 4.88 -17.19
C VAL A 58 -12.12 3.68 -17.02
N ILE A 59 -13.18 3.83 -16.21
CA ILE A 59 -14.10 2.75 -15.85
C ILE A 59 -15.37 2.87 -16.69
N HIS A 60 -15.74 1.77 -17.36
CA HIS A 60 -16.97 1.67 -18.16
C HIS A 60 -18.02 0.77 -17.49
N GLU A 61 -17.59 -0.29 -16.81
CA GLU A 61 -18.46 -1.27 -16.17
C GLU A 61 -18.07 -1.51 -14.70
N ARG A 62 -18.95 -2.21 -13.97
CA ARG A 62 -18.72 -2.56 -12.55
C ARG A 62 -17.44 -3.39 -12.34
N ASP A 63 -17.22 -4.38 -13.21
CA ASP A 63 -16.07 -5.29 -13.15
C ASP A 63 -15.01 -4.86 -14.17
N ALA A 64 -14.44 -3.67 -13.97
CA ALA A 64 -13.60 -2.98 -14.96
C ALA A 64 -12.45 -3.84 -15.49
N PHE A 65 -11.69 -4.51 -14.62
CA PHE A 65 -10.54 -5.31 -15.05
C PHE A 65 -10.96 -6.59 -15.78
N TRP A 66 -12.08 -7.20 -15.38
CA TRP A 66 -12.63 -8.35 -16.09
C TRP A 66 -13.02 -7.99 -17.52
N GLU A 67 -13.72 -6.87 -17.70
CA GLU A 67 -14.10 -6.36 -19.01
C GLU A 67 -12.87 -6.01 -19.87
N MET A 68 -11.86 -5.37 -19.28
CA MET A 68 -10.59 -5.07 -19.96
C MET A 68 -9.89 -6.35 -20.43
N LYS A 69 -9.95 -7.44 -19.66
CA LYS A 69 -9.41 -8.74 -20.06
C LYS A 69 -10.20 -9.34 -21.22
N GLU A 70 -11.53 -9.31 -21.17
CA GLU A 70 -12.40 -9.83 -22.24
C GLU A 70 -12.24 -9.07 -23.56
N LYS A 71 -11.99 -7.75 -23.50
CA LYS A 71 -11.73 -6.91 -24.68
C LYS A 71 -10.29 -6.99 -25.21
N GLY A 72 -9.39 -7.70 -24.52
CA GLY A 72 -7.97 -7.75 -24.88
C GLY A 72 -7.20 -6.44 -24.61
N GLU A 73 -7.69 -5.61 -23.70
CA GLU A 73 -7.16 -4.27 -23.40
C GLU A 73 -6.47 -4.16 -22.04
N ALA A 74 -6.49 -5.23 -21.24
CA ALA A 74 -6.00 -5.24 -19.85
C ALA A 74 -4.53 -4.83 -19.67
N TYR A 75 -3.64 -5.14 -20.62
CA TYR A 75 -2.20 -4.91 -20.49
C TYR A 75 -1.66 -4.00 -21.59
N LYS A 76 -2.45 -2.99 -21.98
CA LYS A 76 -2.03 -1.97 -22.96
C LYS A 76 -1.05 -1.00 -22.31
N ARG A 77 0.10 -0.81 -22.96
CA ARG A 77 1.09 0.21 -22.56
C ARG A 77 0.56 1.61 -22.93
N PRO A 78 0.51 2.57 -21.99
CA PRO A 78 0.23 3.97 -22.31
C PRO A 78 1.23 4.53 -23.32
N ALA A 79 0.79 5.46 -24.17
CA ALA A 79 1.65 6.09 -25.17
C ALA A 79 2.65 7.09 -24.55
N LYS A 80 2.29 7.67 -23.40
CA LYS A 80 3.09 8.67 -22.69
C LYS A 80 2.74 8.62 -21.21
N TYR A 81 3.76 8.75 -20.37
CA TYR A 81 3.61 8.95 -18.93
C TYR A 81 3.76 10.42 -18.55
N GLU A 82 3.11 10.80 -17.46
CA GLU A 82 3.17 12.14 -16.88
C GLU A 82 3.79 12.08 -15.48
N GLU A 83 4.28 13.21 -14.99
CA GLU A 83 4.81 13.27 -13.63
C GLU A 83 3.68 13.12 -12.61
N ILE A 84 3.90 12.29 -11.58
CA ILE A 84 2.90 12.00 -10.56
C ILE A 84 3.26 12.78 -9.30
N HIS A 85 2.31 13.57 -8.81
CA HIS A 85 2.42 14.27 -7.54
C HIS A 85 2.13 13.33 -6.36
N MET A 86 3.07 13.18 -5.43
CA MET A 86 2.96 12.28 -4.29
C MET A 86 3.27 12.98 -2.96
N PRO A 87 2.54 12.64 -1.87
CA PRO A 87 2.84 13.16 -0.55
C PRO A 87 4.09 12.51 0.04
N LYS A 88 4.85 13.27 0.84
CA LYS A 88 6.01 12.78 1.61
C LYS A 88 5.57 12.11 2.91
N ASN A 89 6.40 11.19 3.39
CA ASN A 89 6.22 10.60 4.71
C ASN A 89 6.46 11.63 5.81
N SER A 90 5.64 11.60 6.87
CA SER A 90 5.75 12.52 8.01
C SER A 90 5.80 11.76 9.33
N GLY A 91 6.79 12.09 10.17
CA GLY A 91 6.90 11.56 11.53
C GLY A 91 5.94 12.20 12.54
N ALA A 92 5.26 13.30 12.18
CA ALA A 92 4.42 14.07 13.10
C ALA A 92 3.32 13.21 13.74
N GLY A 93 2.74 12.27 13.00
CA GLY A 93 1.71 11.36 13.51
C GLY A 93 2.21 10.47 14.66
N ILE A 94 3.41 9.90 14.54
CA ILE A 94 4.02 9.07 15.60
C ILE A 94 4.35 9.92 16.83
N ILE A 95 4.84 11.15 16.64
CA ILE A 95 5.16 12.07 17.74
C ILE A 95 3.89 12.44 18.52
N ILE A 96 2.82 12.83 17.83
CA ILE A 96 1.53 13.13 18.45
C ILE A 96 0.96 11.89 19.14
N GLY A 97 1.04 10.71 18.50
CA GLY A 97 0.64 9.44 19.10
C GLY A 97 1.41 9.12 20.40
N GLY A 98 2.72 9.39 20.41
CA GLY A 98 3.57 9.27 21.60
C GLY A 98 3.14 10.20 22.73
N PHE A 99 2.89 11.48 22.43
CA PHE A 99 2.35 12.41 23.43
C PHE A 99 0.95 12.00 23.92
N SER A 100 0.08 11.52 23.04
CA SER A 100 -1.26 11.05 23.39
C SER A 100 -1.21 9.82 24.32
N LEU A 101 -0.24 8.92 24.13
CA LEU A 101 -0.01 7.79 25.02
C LEU A 101 0.37 8.27 26.43
N VAL A 102 1.34 9.18 26.52
CA VAL A 102 1.79 9.77 27.80
C VAL A 102 0.65 10.55 28.47
N PHE A 103 -0.13 11.30 27.71
CA PHE A 103 -1.30 12.04 28.19
C PHE A 103 -2.33 11.10 28.81
N GLY A 104 -2.71 10.03 28.10
CA GLY A 104 -3.68 9.05 28.58
C GLY A 104 -3.22 8.36 29.86
N PHE A 105 -1.95 7.93 29.91
CA PHE A 105 -1.36 7.36 31.13
C PHE A 105 -1.37 8.34 32.30
N ALA A 106 -0.93 9.58 32.07
CA ALA A 106 -0.86 10.61 33.11
C ALA A 106 -2.24 10.97 33.67
N ALA A 107 -3.27 11.03 32.81
CA ALA A 107 -4.63 11.34 33.21
C ALA A 107 -5.23 10.23 34.10
N ILE A 108 -5.01 8.96 33.76
CA ILE A 108 -5.49 7.81 34.56
C ILE A 108 -4.85 7.81 35.96
N TRP A 109 -3.56 8.12 36.05
CA TRP A 109 -2.80 8.12 37.32
C TRP A 109 -2.82 9.46 38.07
N HIS A 110 -3.67 10.41 37.65
CA HIS A 110 -3.80 11.75 38.27
C HIS A 110 -2.48 12.55 38.33
N ILE A 111 -1.58 12.37 37.36
CA ILE A 111 -0.30 13.08 37.25
C ILE A 111 -0.50 14.39 36.47
N TRP A 112 -1.15 15.38 37.08
CA TRP A 112 -1.66 16.58 36.40
C TRP A 112 -0.61 17.43 35.68
N TRP A 113 0.61 17.53 36.21
CA TRP A 113 1.68 18.29 35.52
C TRP A 113 2.07 17.64 34.18
N LEU A 114 2.05 16.30 34.12
CA LEU A 114 2.39 15.53 32.93
C LEU A 114 1.24 15.55 31.92
N VAL A 115 -0.01 15.59 32.39
CA VAL A 115 -1.18 15.86 31.55
C VAL A 115 -1.03 17.21 30.84
N GLY A 116 -0.69 18.28 31.57
CA GLY A 116 -0.47 19.60 30.98
C GLY A 116 0.68 19.62 29.96
N LEU A 117 1.81 19.00 30.30
CA LEU A 117 3.00 18.94 29.43
C LEU A 117 2.73 18.16 28.14
N SER A 118 2.13 16.97 28.24
CA SER A 118 1.82 16.13 27.08
C SER A 118 0.75 16.74 26.19
N PHE A 119 -0.27 17.38 26.78
CA PHE A 119 -1.27 18.14 26.01
C PHE A 119 -0.64 19.29 25.23
N LEU A 120 0.21 20.08 25.89
CA LEU A 120 0.96 21.14 25.23
C LEU A 120 1.85 20.57 24.11
N GLY A 121 2.52 19.44 24.34
CA GLY A 121 3.34 18.76 23.33
C GLY A 121 2.56 18.36 22.08
N MET A 122 1.32 17.84 22.24
CA MET A 122 0.44 17.54 21.12
C MET A 122 0.08 18.78 20.31
N ILE A 123 -0.36 19.84 20.99
CA ILE A 123 -0.76 21.11 20.35
C ILE A 123 0.43 21.75 19.63
N LEU A 124 1.60 21.82 20.28
CA LEU A 124 2.80 22.39 19.66
C LEU A 124 3.25 21.60 18.43
N THR A 125 3.24 20.27 18.48
CA THR A 125 3.61 19.43 17.33
C THR A 125 2.65 19.66 16.16
N TRP A 126 1.35 19.75 16.44
CA TRP A 126 0.35 20.03 15.41
C TRP A 126 0.52 21.42 14.79
N ILE A 127 0.72 22.45 15.61
CA ILE A 127 0.98 23.82 15.16
C ILE A 127 2.23 23.84 14.28
N ILE A 128 3.36 23.30 14.74
CA ILE A 128 4.62 23.29 13.99
C ILE A 128 4.43 22.59 12.63
N LYS A 129 3.77 21.43 12.60
CA LYS A 129 3.53 20.71 11.34
C LYS A 129 2.59 21.46 10.39
N SER A 130 1.69 22.30 10.90
CA SER A 130 0.79 23.12 10.08
C SER A 130 1.50 24.23 9.30
N PHE A 131 2.72 24.62 9.69
CA PHE A 131 3.54 25.61 8.98
C PHE A 131 4.52 24.97 7.98
N ASP A 132 4.55 23.64 7.89
CA ASP A 132 5.45 22.93 6.99
C ASP A 132 4.82 22.85 5.59
N GLU A 133 5.43 23.55 4.63
CA GLU A 133 4.98 23.60 3.23
C GLU A 133 5.65 22.51 2.37
N ASP A 134 6.73 21.87 2.85
CA ASP A 134 7.45 20.84 2.09
C ASP A 134 6.83 19.45 2.29
N VAL A 135 5.55 19.33 1.96
CA VAL A 135 4.74 18.12 2.20
C VAL A 135 4.72 17.15 1.02
N ASP A 136 5.04 17.61 -0.19
CA ASP A 136 4.81 16.85 -1.42
C ASP A 136 6.07 16.82 -2.32
N TYR A 137 6.10 15.90 -3.27
CA TYR A 137 7.14 15.79 -4.29
C TYR A 137 6.56 15.25 -5.62
N TYR A 138 7.30 15.43 -6.71
CA TYR A 138 6.95 14.88 -8.01
C TYR A 138 7.82 13.67 -8.34
N VAL A 139 7.18 12.59 -8.80
CA VAL A 139 7.85 11.40 -9.31
C VAL A 139 8.18 11.64 -10.78
N PRO A 140 9.45 11.56 -11.20
CA PRO A 140 9.84 11.84 -12.56
C PRO A 140 9.38 10.72 -13.52
N VAL A 141 9.04 11.10 -14.75
CA VAL A 141 8.59 10.17 -15.81
C VAL A 141 9.57 9.02 -16.03
N ALA A 142 10.88 9.28 -15.98
CA ALA A 142 11.90 8.26 -16.17
C ALA A 142 11.86 7.14 -15.11
N GLU A 143 11.44 7.46 -13.89
CA GLU A 143 11.30 6.46 -12.82
C GLU A 143 10.04 5.62 -13.04
N ILE A 144 8.93 6.26 -13.40
CA ILE A 144 7.66 5.60 -13.72
C ILE A 144 7.86 4.63 -14.89
N GLU A 145 8.45 5.11 -16.00
CA GLU A 145 8.74 4.26 -17.17
C GLU A 145 9.59 3.05 -16.80
N LYS A 146 10.59 3.22 -15.93
CA LYS A 146 11.42 2.10 -15.50
C LYS A 146 10.62 1.04 -14.74
N ILE A 147 9.75 1.45 -13.81
CA ILE A 147 8.93 0.55 -13.00
C ILE A 147 7.89 -0.16 -13.88
N GLU A 148 7.18 0.60 -14.71
CA GLU A 148 6.15 0.05 -15.60
C GLU A 148 6.75 -0.90 -16.65
N ASN A 149 7.89 -0.56 -17.25
CA ASN A 149 8.56 -1.45 -18.20
C ASN A 149 8.98 -2.77 -17.55
N GLN A 150 9.47 -2.75 -16.30
CA GLN A 150 9.77 -3.98 -15.58
C GLN A 150 8.54 -4.85 -15.40
N HIS A 151 7.40 -4.25 -15.02
CA HIS A 151 6.14 -4.99 -14.89
C HIS A 151 5.68 -5.60 -16.21
N PHE A 152 5.69 -4.83 -17.30
CA PHE A 152 5.30 -5.35 -18.62
C PHE A 152 6.25 -6.43 -19.13
N ASP A 153 7.54 -6.39 -18.78
CA ASP A 153 8.49 -7.44 -19.11
C ASP A 153 8.17 -8.74 -18.34
N GLU A 154 7.79 -8.66 -17.07
CA GLU A 154 7.35 -9.83 -16.27
C GLU A 154 6.03 -10.41 -16.79
N ILE A 155 5.05 -9.57 -17.15
CA ILE A 155 3.81 -10.00 -17.83
C ILE A 155 4.13 -10.73 -19.13
N SER A 156 5.05 -10.19 -19.93
CA SER A 156 5.45 -10.80 -21.20
C SER A 156 6.11 -12.17 -20.99
N LYS A 157 6.96 -12.31 -19.98
CA LYS A 157 7.57 -13.60 -19.60
C LYS A 157 6.54 -14.61 -19.10
N ALA A 158 5.52 -14.15 -18.38
CA ALA A 158 4.42 -14.99 -17.90
C ALA A 158 3.50 -15.50 -19.04
N GLY A 159 3.70 -15.04 -20.28
CA GLY A 159 2.93 -15.48 -21.44
C GLY A 159 1.57 -14.79 -21.59
N LEU A 160 1.28 -13.78 -20.75
CA LEU A 160 0.14 -12.90 -20.90
C LEU A 160 0.45 -11.88 -22.00
N LYS A 161 0.32 -12.29 -23.26
CA LYS A 161 0.28 -11.33 -24.37
C LYS A 161 -1.09 -10.65 -24.36
N ASN A 162 -1.16 -9.38 -24.75
CA ASN A 162 -2.42 -8.75 -25.14
C ASN A 162 -3.15 -9.72 -26.07
N VAL A 163 -4.19 -10.36 -25.53
CA VAL A 163 -4.86 -11.49 -26.17
C VAL A 163 -5.52 -10.92 -27.43
N ASN A 164 -4.96 -11.32 -28.57
CA ASN A 164 -5.67 -11.51 -29.83
C ASN A 164 -5.34 -12.93 -30.28
#